data_AF-A0AAE6FUJ1-F1
#
_entry.id   AF-A0AAE6FUJ1-F1
#
_cell.length_a   1.000
_cell.length_b   1.000
_cell.length_c   1.000
_cell.angle_alpha   90.00
_cell.angle_beta   90.00
_cell.angle_gamma   90.00
#
_symmetry.space_group_name_H-M   'P 1'
#
loop_
_entity.id
_entity.type
_entity.pdbx_description
1 polymer ?
#
loop_
_entity_poly.entity_id
_entity_poly.type
_entity_poly.pdbx_seq_one_letter_code
_entity_poly.pdbx_strand_id
1 'polypeptide(L)'
;MSLRWPLLSLSLLVSAPALAVDGVAVRVRCTEKCTVVLDGKNGFRVNDTTWEFKGITPGNRRLDATGVLSRPLAGSFVVIPDVATADVFLASNKRIIIEPGSSTMPGTPEWAEPRPPAPASTSKAPSVATVKCQDDCTVLLDGKRGVRRDNRTWEFRDVAPGQRRVEGSGGVFNRRQFVGYVEVPGGSEVTIQGDSKGHVTLTEQKDLEATRQPQASVALTSLVHVRCTKPCTVTLDGQRRGTSNATNLSLRDVPPGEHALEVDFTVGGKLRRSTLAVPAGHELFVTASEEHGIQVTNTKPLTGTP
;
A
#
# COMPACT_ATOMS: atom_id res chain seq x y z
N MET A 1 -2.53 56.31 -41.24
CA MET A 1 -1.58 55.72 -40.26
C MET A 1 -2.14 55.89 -38.86
N SER A 2 -1.88 54.90 -37.99
CA SER A 2 -2.20 54.81 -36.56
C SER A 2 -3.57 54.23 -36.19
N LEU A 3 -3.55 52.91 -35.93
CA LEU A 3 -4.56 52.12 -35.22
C LEU A 3 -4.71 52.59 -33.77
N ARG A 4 -5.93 52.55 -33.22
CA ARG A 4 -6.15 52.44 -31.77
C ARG A 4 -7.33 51.50 -31.46
N TRP A 5 -6.97 50.34 -30.93
CA TRP A 5 -7.79 49.33 -30.25
C TRP A 5 -8.49 49.90 -29.01
N PRO A 6 -9.74 49.50 -28.71
CA PRO A 6 -10.20 49.40 -27.34
C PRO A 6 -10.22 47.93 -26.90
N LEU A 7 -9.45 47.66 -25.84
CA LEU A 7 -9.45 46.40 -25.10
C LEU A 7 -10.80 46.20 -24.41
N LEU A 8 -11.49 45.11 -24.76
CA LEU A 8 -12.61 44.59 -23.99
C LEU A 8 -12.06 43.92 -22.72
N SER A 9 -12.34 44.55 -21.59
CA SER A 9 -12.10 44.13 -20.23
C SER A 9 -12.84 42.82 -19.92
N LEU A 10 -12.10 41.71 -19.86
CA LEU A 10 -12.57 40.43 -19.35
C LEU A 10 -12.41 40.43 -17.82
N SER A 11 -13.51 40.67 -17.11
CA SER A 11 -13.60 40.52 -15.66
C SER A 11 -13.57 39.03 -15.29
N LEU A 12 -12.36 38.52 -15.02
CA LEU A 12 -12.14 37.23 -14.35
C LEU A 12 -12.70 37.34 -12.92
N LEU A 13 -13.89 36.79 -12.72
CA LEU A 13 -14.42 36.40 -11.42
C LEU A 13 -13.47 35.36 -10.82
N VAL A 14 -12.55 35.82 -9.99
CA VAL A 14 -11.75 34.99 -9.10
C VAL A 14 -12.70 34.42 -8.07
N SER A 15 -13.11 33.17 -8.27
CA SER A 15 -13.71 32.33 -7.25
C SER A 15 -12.67 32.15 -6.13
N ALA A 16 -12.82 32.93 -5.06
CA ALA A 16 -12.08 32.71 -3.84
C ALA A 16 -12.48 31.32 -3.28
N PRO A 17 -11.53 30.40 -3.02
CA PRO A 17 -11.84 29.25 -2.21
C PRO A 17 -12.14 29.78 -0.80
N ALA A 18 -13.30 29.41 -0.26
CA ALA A 18 -13.68 29.71 1.10
C ALA A 18 -12.62 29.13 2.05
N LEU A 19 -11.78 30.01 2.59
CA LEU A 19 -10.81 29.67 3.63
C LEU A 19 -11.57 29.16 4.85
N ALA A 20 -11.13 28.03 5.40
CA ALA A 20 -11.50 27.63 6.76
C ALA A 20 -11.04 28.74 7.73
N VAL A 21 -11.99 29.58 8.16
CA VAL A 21 -11.72 30.83 8.89
C VAL A 21 -11.09 30.61 10.27
N ASP A 22 -11.13 29.40 10.83
CA ASP A 22 -10.65 29.13 12.20
C ASP A 22 -9.27 28.44 12.29
N GLY A 23 -8.65 28.08 11.15
CA GLY A 23 -7.36 27.39 11.10
C GLY A 23 -7.33 26.01 11.79
N VAL A 24 -6.23 25.28 11.64
CA VAL A 24 -6.03 23.93 12.14
C VAL A 24 -5.61 23.96 13.60
N ALA A 25 -6.24 23.15 14.46
CA ALA A 25 -5.72 22.88 15.79
C ALA A 25 -4.65 21.76 15.73
N VAL A 26 -3.40 22.10 15.99
CA VAL A 26 -2.27 21.17 15.92
C VAL A 26 -1.87 20.74 17.33
N ARG A 27 -1.87 19.43 17.59
CA ARG A 27 -1.41 18.84 18.85
C ARG A 27 -0.10 18.11 18.63
N VAL A 28 0.95 18.51 19.35
CA VAL A 28 2.29 17.93 19.25
C VAL A 28 2.56 17.07 20.49
N ARG A 29 2.96 15.82 20.28
CA ARG A 29 3.29 14.85 21.35
C ARG A 29 4.75 14.42 21.25
N CYS A 30 5.44 14.50 22.37
CA CYS A 30 6.83 14.12 22.56
C CYS A 30 6.94 12.78 23.29
N THR A 31 8.01 12.05 22.98
CA THR A 31 8.38 10.81 23.69
C THR A 31 9.08 11.07 25.03
N GLU A 32 9.63 12.26 25.23
CA GLU A 32 10.24 12.73 26.49
C GLU A 32 9.81 14.18 26.79
N LYS A 33 10.13 14.68 27.99
CA LYS A 33 9.78 16.06 28.38
C LYS A 33 10.38 17.06 27.40
N CYS A 34 9.53 17.92 26.83
CA CYS A 34 9.93 18.79 25.73
C CYS A 34 9.26 20.16 25.80
N THR A 35 9.84 21.11 25.08
CA THR A 35 9.26 22.40 24.69
C THR A 35 9.15 22.43 23.18
N VAL A 36 7.99 22.82 22.66
CA VAL A 36 7.70 22.81 21.22
C VAL A 36 7.40 24.22 20.74
N VAL A 37 8.03 24.59 19.63
CA VAL A 37 7.87 25.86 18.92
C VAL A 37 7.40 25.56 17.51
N LEU A 38 6.30 26.19 17.08
CA LEU A 38 5.78 26.09 15.71
C LEU A 38 5.79 27.49 15.08
N ASP A 39 6.50 27.65 13.96
CA ASP A 39 6.78 28.93 13.30
C ASP A 39 7.30 30.02 14.25
N GLY A 40 8.15 29.64 15.20
CA GLY A 40 8.69 30.56 16.20
C GLY A 40 7.72 30.90 17.35
N LYS A 41 6.49 30.37 17.35
CA LYS A 41 5.51 30.57 18.43
C LYS A 41 5.50 29.38 19.38
N ASN A 42 5.37 29.65 20.68
CA ASN A 42 5.18 28.61 21.68
C ASN A 42 3.72 28.16 21.71
N GLY A 43 3.49 26.85 21.79
CA GLY A 43 2.16 26.29 21.95
C GLY A 43 1.64 26.44 23.38
N PHE A 44 0.37 26.09 23.58
CA PHE A 44 -0.19 25.87 24.91
C PHE A 44 0.28 24.51 25.44
N ARG A 45 0.89 24.48 26.62
CA ARG A 45 1.32 23.23 27.25
C ARG A 45 0.12 22.52 27.86
N VAL A 46 -0.22 21.36 27.30
CA VAL A 46 -1.29 20.49 27.84
C VAL A 46 -0.72 19.62 28.97
N ASN A 47 0.49 19.09 28.79
CA ASN A 47 1.25 18.37 29.83
C ASN A 47 2.76 18.42 29.52
N ASP A 48 3.59 17.70 30.28
CA ASP A 48 5.06 17.69 30.14
C ASP A 48 5.56 17.19 28.77
N THR A 49 4.73 16.49 28.00
CA THR A 49 5.09 15.91 26.71
C THR A 49 4.14 16.32 25.58
N THR A 50 3.12 17.14 25.85
CA THR A 50 2.07 17.46 24.88
C THR A 50 1.81 18.96 24.82
N TRP A 51 1.80 19.49 23.60
CA TRP A 51 1.60 20.90 23.28
C TRP A 51 0.49 21.06 22.26
N GLU A 52 -0.28 22.14 22.35
CA GLU A 52 -1.40 22.42 21.44
C GLU A 52 -1.28 23.82 20.84
N PHE A 53 -1.57 23.94 19.55
CA PHE A 53 -1.56 25.17 18.78
C PHE A 53 -2.92 25.34 18.12
N LYS A 54 -3.48 26.54 18.14
CA LYS A 54 -4.78 26.84 17.54
C LYS A 54 -4.62 27.85 16.41
N GLY A 55 -5.47 27.78 15.40
CA GLY A 55 -5.45 28.70 14.27
C GLY A 55 -4.22 28.55 13.38
N ILE A 56 -3.66 27.34 13.28
CA ILE A 56 -2.50 27.11 12.41
C ILE A 56 -2.98 26.98 10.97
N THR A 57 -2.42 27.80 10.10
CA THR A 57 -2.73 27.75 8.68
C THR A 57 -2.17 26.45 8.06
N PRO A 58 -2.96 25.70 7.26
CA PRO A 58 -2.48 24.50 6.56
C PRO A 58 -1.26 24.77 5.69
N GLY A 59 -0.47 23.72 5.42
CA GLY A 59 0.73 23.77 4.59
C GLY A 59 2.04 23.63 5.36
N ASN A 60 3.14 24.06 4.75
CA ASN A 60 4.49 23.86 5.29
C ASN A 60 4.74 24.80 6.48
N ARG A 61 4.99 24.22 7.65
CA ARG A 61 5.23 24.93 8.92
C ARG A 61 6.53 24.44 9.54
N ARG A 62 7.30 25.33 10.17
CA ARG A 62 8.53 24.94 10.88
C ARG A 62 8.18 24.50 12.29
N LEU A 63 8.60 23.30 12.68
CA LEU A 63 8.43 22.80 14.03
C LEU A 63 9.80 22.49 14.64
N ASP A 64 10.08 23.09 15.78
CA ASP A 64 11.29 22.89 16.57
C ASP A 64 10.90 22.37 17.96
N ALA A 65 11.51 21.27 18.38
CA ALA A 65 11.29 20.62 19.67
C ALA A 65 12.61 20.51 20.43
N THR A 66 12.63 21.01 21.65
CA THR A 66 13.78 20.97 22.57
C THR A 66 13.42 20.20 23.83
N GLY A 67 14.38 19.49 24.39
CA GLY A 67 14.23 18.68 25.59
C GLY A 67 14.70 19.43 26.83
N VAL A 68 14.81 18.69 27.93
CA VAL A 68 15.36 19.21 29.19
C VAL A 68 16.78 19.76 28.94
N LEU A 69 17.11 20.90 29.56
CA LEU A 69 18.36 21.66 29.35
C LEU A 69 18.57 22.14 27.90
N SER A 70 17.50 22.45 27.17
CA SER A 70 17.54 22.99 25.80
C SER A 70 18.23 22.06 24.79
N ARG A 71 18.28 20.75 25.06
CA ARG A 71 18.82 19.75 24.13
C ARG A 71 17.94 19.69 22.88
N PRO A 72 18.46 19.80 21.65
CA PRO A 72 17.63 19.68 20.45
C PRO A 72 17.11 18.24 20.29
N LEU A 73 15.78 18.08 20.19
CA LEU A 73 15.13 16.78 19.99
C LEU A 73 14.77 16.57 18.52
N ALA A 74 14.10 17.54 17.90
CA ALA A 74 13.80 17.54 16.47
C ALA A 74 13.63 18.96 15.97
N GLY A 75 13.91 19.19 14.69
CA GLY A 75 13.65 20.46 14.01
C GLY A 75 13.47 20.20 12.54
N SER A 76 12.27 20.44 12.00
CA SER A 76 11.98 20.23 10.58
C SER A 76 10.77 21.05 10.13
N PHE A 77 10.64 21.21 8.81
CA PHE A 77 9.38 21.60 8.20
C PHE A 77 8.42 20.41 8.20
N VAL A 78 7.18 20.66 8.60
CA VAL A 78 6.06 19.72 8.68
C VAL A 78 4.91 20.24 7.81
N VAL A 79 4.25 19.35 7.09
CA VAL A 79 3.08 19.71 6.28
C VAL A 79 1.84 19.53 7.13
N ILE A 80 1.22 20.64 7.56
CA ILE A 80 -0.02 20.60 8.33
C ILE A 80 -1.18 20.36 7.35
N PRO A 81 -1.94 19.25 7.50
CA PRO A 81 -3.08 18.97 6.64
C PRO A 81 -4.21 19.98 6.88
N ASP A 82 -5.03 20.22 5.86
CA ASP A 82 -6.22 21.08 5.95
C ASP A 82 -7.40 20.33 6.58
N VAL A 83 -7.33 20.18 7.90
CA VAL A 83 -8.31 19.46 8.73
C VAL A 83 -8.56 20.23 10.02
N ALA A 84 -9.67 19.98 10.71
CA ALA A 84 -9.98 20.68 11.96
C ALA A 84 -8.92 20.44 13.06
N THR A 85 -8.39 19.22 13.13
CA THR A 85 -7.36 18.83 14.11
C THR A 85 -6.27 17.96 13.48
N ALA A 86 -5.02 18.24 13.81
CA ALA A 86 -3.86 17.47 13.36
C ALA A 86 -3.00 17.05 14.56
N ASP A 87 -2.69 15.76 14.68
CA ASP A 87 -1.77 15.25 15.69
C ASP A 87 -0.36 15.11 15.06
N VAL A 88 0.66 15.56 15.78
CA VAL A 88 2.07 15.52 15.38
C VAL A 88 2.84 14.79 16.46
N PHE A 89 3.50 13.69 16.11
CA PHE A 89 4.26 12.85 17.01
C PHE A 89 5.76 12.99 16.74
N LEU A 90 6.52 13.31 17.79
CA LEU A 90 7.98 13.31 17.80
C LEU A 90 8.46 11.92 18.19
N ALA A 91 8.74 11.09 17.19
CA ALA A 91 9.31 9.78 17.38
C ALA A 91 10.74 9.89 17.95
N SER A 92 11.12 8.93 18.80
CA SER A 92 12.36 8.89 19.57
C SER A 92 13.65 8.93 18.73
N ASN A 93 13.55 8.73 17.41
CA ASN A 93 14.63 8.86 16.44
C ASN A 93 14.74 10.25 15.79
N LYS A 94 14.21 11.31 16.42
CA LYS A 94 14.14 12.68 15.90
C LYS A 94 13.24 12.85 14.66
N ARG A 95 12.41 11.85 14.35
CA ARG A 95 11.47 11.90 13.22
C ARG A 95 10.15 12.52 13.69
N ILE A 96 9.58 13.39 12.86
CA ILE A 96 8.24 13.92 13.08
C ILE A 96 7.26 13.13 12.20
N ILE A 97 6.21 12.58 12.82
CA ILE A 97 5.12 11.85 12.17
C ILE A 97 3.86 12.69 12.35
N ILE A 98 3.07 12.88 11.30
CA ILE A 98 1.83 13.67 11.36
C ILE A 98 0.69 12.71 11.07
N GLU A 99 -0.23 12.57 12.01
CA GLU A 99 -1.46 11.80 11.83
C GLU A 99 -2.63 12.79 11.74
N PRO A 100 -3.47 12.68 10.71
CA PRO A 100 -4.75 13.40 10.69
C PRO A 100 -5.55 12.96 11.92
N GLY A 101 -5.93 13.91 12.78
CA GLY A 101 -6.77 13.61 13.93
C GLY A 101 -8.09 13.02 13.45
N SER A 102 -8.46 11.85 13.97
CA SER A 102 -9.75 11.23 13.69
C SER A 102 -10.87 12.09 14.30
N SER A 103 -11.46 12.95 13.49
CA SER A 103 -12.82 13.45 13.73
C SER A 103 -13.56 13.53 12.41
N THR A 104 -14.59 12.68 12.28
CA THR A 104 -15.57 12.66 11.20
C THR A 104 -16.09 14.07 10.91
N MET A 105 -15.80 14.61 9.74
CA MET A 105 -16.40 15.85 9.27
C MET A 105 -17.76 15.53 8.61
N PRO A 106 -18.87 16.20 9.00
CA PRO A 106 -20.12 16.11 8.28
C PRO A 106 -20.03 16.93 6.99
N GLY A 107 -20.38 16.31 5.86
CA GLY A 107 -20.63 17.00 4.60
C GLY A 107 -19.40 17.20 3.73
N THR A 108 -19.10 16.22 2.87
CA THR A 108 -18.44 16.48 1.59
C THR A 108 -19.22 15.73 0.52
N PRO A 109 -19.76 16.41 -0.52
CA PRO A 109 -20.50 15.76 -1.59
C PRO A 109 -19.61 14.78 -2.37
N GLU A 110 -20.21 13.67 -2.80
CA GLU A 110 -19.65 12.47 -3.45
C GLU A 110 -18.73 12.70 -4.67
N TRP A 111 -18.56 13.94 -5.14
CA TRP A 111 -17.72 14.26 -6.30
C TRP A 111 -16.29 14.74 -5.94
N ALA A 112 -15.98 14.94 -4.65
CA ALA A 112 -14.69 15.47 -4.18
C ALA A 112 -13.93 14.50 -3.26
N GLU A 113 -13.90 13.20 -3.58
CA GLU A 113 -12.90 12.29 -3.00
C GLU A 113 -11.54 12.50 -3.70
N PRO A 114 -10.49 13.00 -3.02
CA PRO A 114 -9.14 12.66 -3.44
C PRO A 114 -9.02 11.14 -3.29
N ARG A 115 -8.57 10.45 -4.34
CA ARG A 115 -8.23 9.03 -4.24
C ARG A 115 -7.39 8.81 -2.98
N PRO A 116 -7.75 7.85 -2.11
CA PRO A 116 -6.92 7.50 -0.98
C PRO A 116 -5.49 7.27 -1.48
N PRO A 117 -4.43 7.74 -0.78
CA PRO A 117 -3.09 7.26 -1.06
C PRO A 117 -3.16 5.74 -1.04
N ALA A 118 -2.64 5.12 -2.10
CA ALA A 118 -2.70 3.67 -2.25
C ALA A 118 -2.24 3.02 -0.94
N PRO A 119 -2.99 2.05 -0.38
CA PRO A 119 -2.59 1.39 0.84
C PRO A 119 -1.16 0.86 0.67
N ALA A 120 -0.31 1.12 1.67
CA ALA A 120 1.05 0.56 1.72
C ALA A 120 0.97 -0.93 1.36
N SER A 121 1.55 -1.30 0.23
CA SER A 121 1.31 -2.61 -0.36
C SER A 121 1.84 -3.69 0.59
N THR A 122 0.92 -4.44 1.19
CA THR A 122 1.21 -5.60 2.07
C THR A 122 1.73 -6.81 1.30
N SER A 123 1.90 -6.67 -0.02
CA SER A 123 2.47 -7.69 -0.89
C SER A 123 3.92 -7.97 -0.52
N LYS A 124 4.25 -9.25 -0.32
CA LYS A 124 5.62 -9.76 -0.15
C LYS A 124 6.29 -10.10 -1.49
N ALA A 125 5.62 -9.84 -2.61
CA ALA A 125 6.13 -10.20 -3.93
C ALA A 125 7.39 -9.38 -4.27
N PRO A 126 8.38 -9.99 -4.96
CA PRO A 126 9.54 -9.26 -5.44
C PRO A 126 9.14 -8.17 -6.43
N SER A 127 9.86 -7.06 -6.37
CA SER A 127 9.67 -5.88 -7.20
C SER A 127 10.87 -5.65 -8.10
N VAL A 128 10.67 -4.86 -9.16
CA VAL A 128 11.76 -4.36 -10.00
C VAL A 128 11.93 -2.88 -9.71
N ALA A 129 13.15 -2.45 -9.41
CA ALA A 129 13.45 -1.04 -9.17
C ALA A 129 14.42 -0.51 -10.23
N THR A 130 14.04 0.57 -10.88
CA THR A 130 14.88 1.31 -11.82
C THR A 130 15.31 2.61 -11.17
N VAL A 131 16.60 2.77 -10.89
CA VAL A 131 17.16 3.99 -10.32
C VAL A 131 17.76 4.85 -11.42
N LYS A 132 17.29 6.09 -11.53
CA LYS A 132 17.77 7.11 -12.47
C LYS A 132 18.56 8.18 -11.73
N CYS A 133 19.73 8.50 -12.25
CA CYS A 133 20.58 9.59 -11.81
C CYS A 133 20.47 10.80 -12.74
N GLN A 134 20.70 11.98 -12.18
CA GLN A 134 20.79 13.22 -12.96
C GLN A 134 22.05 13.23 -13.84
N ASP A 135 23.20 12.86 -13.25
CA ASP A 135 24.52 12.74 -13.87
C ASP A 135 25.05 11.30 -13.85
N ASP A 136 26.16 11.05 -14.54
CA ASP A 136 26.83 9.74 -14.53
C ASP A 136 27.16 9.28 -13.11
N CYS A 137 26.65 8.09 -12.77
CA CYS A 137 26.66 7.57 -11.41
C CYS A 137 26.80 6.04 -11.38
N THR A 138 27.22 5.53 -10.23
CA THR A 138 27.10 4.16 -9.77
C THR A 138 26.07 4.10 -8.65
N VAL A 139 25.08 3.22 -8.79
CA VAL A 139 24.00 3.05 -7.81
C VAL A 139 24.16 1.75 -7.03
N LEU A 140 23.91 1.83 -5.73
CA LEU A 140 23.72 0.69 -4.83
C LEU A 140 22.30 0.73 -4.24
N LEU A 141 21.65 -0.43 -4.19
CA LEU A 141 20.38 -0.65 -3.49
C LEU A 141 20.61 -1.71 -2.42
N ASP A 142 20.36 -1.37 -1.16
CA ASP A 142 20.71 -2.16 0.03
C ASP A 142 22.17 -2.67 0.00
N GLY A 143 23.09 -1.84 -0.51
CA GLY A 143 24.51 -2.17 -0.66
C GLY A 143 24.85 -3.09 -1.84
N LYS A 144 23.86 -3.56 -2.61
CA LYS A 144 24.07 -4.37 -3.82
C LYS A 144 24.11 -3.48 -5.05
N ARG A 145 24.93 -3.84 -6.05
CA ARG A 145 24.99 -3.15 -7.34
C ARG A 145 23.96 -3.74 -8.30
N GLY A 146 23.25 -2.88 -9.02
CA GLY A 146 22.27 -3.27 -10.03
C GLY A 146 22.90 -3.55 -11.39
N VAL A 147 22.07 -3.92 -12.35
CA VAL A 147 22.45 -4.03 -13.77
C VAL A 147 22.42 -2.64 -14.39
N ARG A 148 23.56 -2.20 -14.92
CA ARG A 148 23.65 -0.91 -15.61
C ARG A 148 22.89 -1.00 -16.94
N ARG A 149 21.87 -0.15 -17.13
CA ARG A 149 21.12 -0.03 -18.39
C ARG A 149 21.78 0.99 -19.31
N ASP A 150 22.17 2.13 -18.74
CA ASP A 150 22.93 3.18 -19.42
C ASP A 150 23.81 3.92 -18.40
N ASN A 151 24.40 5.06 -18.77
CA ASN A 151 25.32 5.76 -17.88
C ASN A 151 24.69 6.35 -16.62
N ARG A 152 23.37 6.51 -16.59
CA ARG A 152 22.58 7.15 -15.54
C ARG A 152 21.46 6.26 -14.99
N THR A 153 21.20 5.12 -15.61
CA THR A 153 20.09 4.23 -15.25
C THR A 153 20.58 2.86 -14.81
N TRP A 154 20.10 2.41 -13.65
CA TRP A 154 20.43 1.13 -13.03
C TRP A 154 19.16 0.36 -12.71
N GLU A 155 19.12 -0.92 -13.09
CA GLU A 155 17.99 -1.80 -12.80
C GLU A 155 18.34 -2.81 -11.71
N PHE A 156 17.42 -3.01 -10.78
CA PHE A 156 17.48 -3.97 -9.70
C PHE A 156 16.27 -4.90 -9.81
N ARG A 157 16.54 -6.19 -9.94
CA ARG A 157 15.52 -7.24 -9.96
C ARG A 157 15.41 -7.88 -8.57
N ASP A 158 14.27 -8.48 -8.31
CA ASP A 158 14.00 -9.20 -7.05
C ASP A 158 14.20 -8.33 -5.80
N VAL A 159 13.82 -7.05 -5.91
CA VAL A 159 13.87 -6.10 -4.80
C VAL A 159 12.76 -6.46 -3.84
N ALA A 160 13.12 -6.78 -2.61
CA ALA A 160 12.13 -7.11 -1.60
C ALA A 160 11.30 -5.84 -1.25
N PRO A 161 10.02 -5.99 -0.87
CA PRO A 161 9.18 -4.85 -0.54
C PRO A 161 9.57 -4.17 0.77
N GLY A 162 9.12 -2.94 0.95
CA GLY A 162 9.33 -2.12 2.16
C GLY A 162 10.41 -1.06 1.99
N GLN A 163 10.92 -0.55 3.12
CA GLN A 163 11.95 0.50 3.12
C GLN A 163 13.29 -0.04 2.60
N ARG A 164 13.77 0.56 1.50
CA ARG A 164 15.01 0.20 0.81
C ARG A 164 15.97 1.37 0.80
N ARG A 165 17.23 1.09 1.09
CA ARG A 165 18.28 2.11 1.06
C ARG A 165 18.84 2.22 -0.35
N VAL A 166 18.85 3.43 -0.90
CA VAL A 166 19.38 3.71 -2.24
C VAL A 166 20.52 4.70 -2.13
N GLU A 167 21.62 4.43 -2.82
CA GLU A 167 22.83 5.24 -2.79
C GLU A 167 23.35 5.46 -4.21
N GLY A 168 23.63 6.71 -4.54
CA GLY A 168 24.27 7.10 -5.80
C GLY A 168 25.62 7.73 -5.52
N SER A 169 26.64 7.31 -6.26
CA SER A 169 27.98 7.91 -6.24
C SER A 169 28.45 8.19 -7.66
N GLY A 170 29.04 9.35 -7.92
CA GLY A 170 29.38 9.75 -9.29
C GLY A 170 30.25 11.00 -9.34
N GLY A 171 30.56 11.43 -10.56
CA GLY A 171 31.46 12.55 -10.81
C GLY A 171 32.93 12.29 -10.46
N VAL A 172 33.73 13.35 -10.41
CA VAL A 172 35.18 13.27 -10.14
C VAL A 172 35.39 12.78 -8.69
N PHE A 173 36.19 11.73 -8.52
CA PHE A 173 36.48 11.03 -7.25
C PHE A 173 35.35 10.17 -6.65
N ASN A 174 34.36 9.71 -7.44
CA ASN A 174 33.27 8.84 -6.94
C ASN A 174 32.57 9.40 -5.69
N ARG A 175 32.30 10.71 -5.69
CA ARG A 175 31.62 11.36 -4.56
C ARG A 175 30.20 10.85 -4.44
N ARG A 176 29.72 10.66 -3.21
CA ARG A 176 28.33 10.31 -2.93
C ARG A 176 27.42 11.48 -3.35
N GLN A 177 26.57 11.23 -4.35
CA GLN A 177 25.63 12.20 -4.90
C GLN A 177 24.33 12.20 -4.09
N PHE A 178 23.78 11.02 -3.78
CA PHE A 178 22.54 10.89 -2.99
C PHE A 178 22.56 9.64 -2.12
N VAL A 179 21.82 9.71 -1.01
CA VAL A 179 21.54 8.57 -0.14
C VAL A 179 20.18 8.76 0.53
N GLY A 180 19.33 7.75 0.46
CA GLY A 180 18.00 7.85 1.03
C GLY A 180 17.36 6.49 1.25
N TYR A 181 16.22 6.51 1.93
CA TYR A 181 15.34 5.37 2.07
C TYR A 181 14.08 5.63 1.28
N VAL A 182 13.66 4.65 0.49
CA VAL A 182 12.44 4.70 -0.33
C VAL A 182 11.60 3.47 -0.02
N GLU A 183 10.29 3.67 0.09
CA GLU A 183 9.35 2.57 0.25
C GLU A 183 9.07 1.95 -1.12
N VAL A 184 9.48 0.70 -1.30
CA VAL A 184 9.24 -0.07 -2.52
C VAL A 184 8.02 -0.97 -2.29
N PRO A 185 6.87 -0.71 -2.94
CA PRO A 185 5.72 -1.59 -2.88
C PRO A 185 6.01 -2.95 -3.51
N GLY A 186 5.45 -4.02 -2.94
CA GLY A 186 5.68 -5.39 -3.42
C GLY A 186 4.93 -5.73 -4.70
N GLY A 187 5.58 -6.45 -5.62
CA GLY A 187 4.99 -6.82 -6.90
C GLY A 187 4.82 -5.64 -7.85
N SER A 188 5.73 -4.66 -7.80
CA SER A 188 5.67 -3.47 -8.65
C SER A 188 6.99 -3.21 -9.35
N GLU A 189 6.91 -2.50 -10.47
CA GLU A 189 8.02 -1.86 -11.13
C GLU A 189 8.04 -0.40 -10.70
N VAL A 190 9.12 0.02 -10.05
CA VAL A 190 9.24 1.39 -9.52
C VAL A 190 10.41 2.12 -10.16
N THR A 191 10.21 3.38 -10.49
CA THR A 191 11.27 4.30 -10.87
C THR A 191 11.63 5.17 -9.68
N ILE A 192 12.90 5.16 -9.31
CA ILE A 192 13.47 5.94 -8.22
C ILE A 192 14.43 6.97 -8.83
N GLN A 193 14.28 8.24 -8.48
CA GLN A 193 15.16 9.30 -8.96
C GLN A 193 16.01 9.85 -7.82
N GLY A 194 17.33 9.88 -8.04
CA GLY A 194 18.27 10.59 -7.18
C GLY A 194 18.55 11.98 -7.75
N ASP A 195 18.42 13.02 -6.92
CA ASP A 195 18.73 14.40 -7.32
C ASP A 195 20.12 14.86 -6.86
N SER A 196 20.59 15.96 -7.44
CA SER A 196 21.87 16.61 -7.10
C SER A 196 21.90 17.25 -5.70
N LYS A 197 20.76 17.35 -5.01
CA LYS A 197 20.66 17.82 -3.63
C LYS A 197 20.77 16.69 -2.61
N GLY A 198 20.88 15.45 -3.09
CA GLY A 198 21.06 14.26 -2.28
C GLY A 198 19.76 13.55 -1.89
N HIS A 199 18.62 13.98 -2.44
CA HIS A 199 17.33 13.35 -2.20
C HIS A 199 17.09 12.16 -3.12
N VAL A 200 16.27 11.24 -2.63
CA VAL A 200 15.80 10.06 -3.35
C VAL A 200 14.28 10.08 -3.33
N THR A 201 13.65 10.04 -4.49
CA THR A 201 12.19 10.06 -4.63
C THR A 201 11.72 8.92 -5.52
N LEU A 202 10.59 8.30 -5.16
CA LEU A 202 9.87 7.41 -6.06
C LEU A 202 9.06 8.28 -7.03
N THR A 203 9.33 8.18 -8.32
CA THR A 203 8.72 9.04 -9.35
C THR A 203 7.65 8.32 -10.16
N GLU A 204 7.79 7.00 -10.34
CA GLU A 204 6.82 6.17 -11.05
C GLU A 204 6.64 4.87 -10.30
N GLN A 205 5.41 4.38 -10.25
CA GLN A 205 5.06 3.04 -9.80
C GLN A 205 4.11 2.47 -10.84
N LYS A 206 4.45 1.28 -11.32
CA LYS A 206 3.59 0.46 -12.15
C LYS A 206 3.45 -0.89 -11.45
N ASP A 207 2.24 -1.27 -11.10
CA ASP A 207 2.03 -2.61 -10.58
C ASP A 207 2.42 -3.61 -11.67
N LEU A 208 3.26 -4.58 -11.31
CA LEU A 208 3.55 -5.66 -12.22
C LEU A 208 2.26 -6.47 -12.28
N GLU A 209 1.50 -6.32 -13.37
CA GLU A 209 0.40 -7.22 -13.71
C GLU A 209 0.92 -8.61 -13.48
N ALA A 210 0.36 -9.25 -12.45
CA ALA A 210 0.95 -10.39 -11.78
C ALA A 210 1.49 -11.35 -12.84
N THR A 211 2.82 -11.46 -12.93
CA THR A 211 3.39 -12.73 -13.32
C THR A 211 2.87 -13.66 -12.24
N ARG A 212 1.76 -14.35 -12.53
CA ARG A 212 1.18 -15.44 -11.77
C ARG A 212 2.24 -16.54 -11.71
N GLN A 213 3.26 -16.32 -10.90
CA GLN A 213 4.12 -17.34 -10.38
C GLN A 213 3.79 -17.42 -8.90
N PRO A 214 3.12 -18.51 -8.48
CA PRO A 214 2.70 -18.67 -7.10
C PRO A 214 3.97 -18.75 -6.26
N GLN A 215 4.24 -17.71 -5.47
CA GLN A 215 5.04 -17.87 -4.28
C GLN A 215 4.28 -18.87 -3.42
N ALA A 216 4.88 -20.04 -3.22
CA ALA A 216 4.50 -20.95 -2.17
C ALA A 216 4.69 -20.25 -0.82
N SER A 217 3.74 -19.39 -0.44
CA SER A 217 3.19 -19.54 0.90
C SER A 217 2.77 -21.00 1.00
N VAL A 218 2.97 -21.63 2.14
CA VAL A 218 2.29 -22.90 2.39
C VAL A 218 0.81 -22.56 2.25
N ALA A 219 0.26 -22.77 1.06
CA ALA A 219 -1.14 -22.57 0.79
C ALA A 219 -1.77 -23.51 1.81
N LEU A 220 -2.54 -22.94 2.73
CA LEU A 220 -3.40 -23.71 3.61
C LEU A 220 -4.43 -24.33 2.68
N THR A 221 -4.02 -25.41 2.03
CA THR A 221 -4.82 -26.14 1.09
C THR A 221 -5.89 -26.86 1.87
N SER A 222 -7.02 -26.97 1.21
CA SER A 222 -8.23 -27.54 1.77
C SER A 222 -8.49 -28.89 1.14
N LEU A 223 -9.24 -29.71 1.86
CA LEU A 223 -9.65 -31.03 1.44
C LEU A 223 -11.13 -30.97 1.10
N VAL A 224 -11.52 -31.30 -0.13
CA VAL A 224 -12.93 -31.27 -0.54
C VAL A 224 -13.42 -32.69 -0.79
N HIS A 225 -14.38 -33.13 0.00
CA HIS A 225 -15.09 -34.40 -0.15
C HIS A 225 -16.36 -34.19 -0.97
N VAL A 226 -16.43 -34.81 -2.14
CA VAL A 226 -17.62 -34.80 -2.99
C VAL A 226 -18.30 -36.16 -2.90
N ARG A 227 -19.51 -36.18 -2.36
CA ARG A 227 -20.39 -37.34 -2.32
C ARG A 227 -21.47 -37.21 -3.38
N CYS A 228 -21.48 -38.12 -4.33
CA CYS A 228 -22.50 -38.20 -5.36
C CYS A 228 -23.55 -39.26 -4.99
N THR A 229 -24.83 -38.97 -5.24
CA THR A 229 -25.91 -39.94 -5.03
C THR A 229 -25.94 -41.05 -6.08
N LYS A 230 -25.31 -40.83 -7.24
CA LYS A 230 -25.10 -41.79 -8.34
C LYS A 230 -23.64 -41.75 -8.78
N PRO A 231 -23.14 -42.76 -9.51
CA PRO A 231 -21.80 -42.72 -10.09
C PRO A 231 -21.60 -41.44 -10.91
N CYS A 232 -20.56 -40.68 -10.59
CA CYS A 232 -20.29 -39.38 -11.19
C CYS A 232 -18.82 -39.24 -11.58
N THR A 233 -18.55 -38.26 -12.43
CA THR A 233 -17.22 -37.73 -12.71
C THR A 233 -17.19 -36.28 -12.21
N VAL A 234 -16.17 -35.93 -11.44
CA VAL A 234 -16.01 -34.60 -10.86
C VAL A 234 -14.89 -33.84 -11.56
N THR A 235 -15.15 -32.59 -11.91
CA THR A 235 -14.20 -31.66 -12.50
C THR A 235 -14.16 -30.41 -11.62
N LEU A 236 -12.96 -29.95 -11.25
CA LEU A 236 -12.74 -28.72 -10.48
C LEU A 236 -11.85 -27.80 -11.32
N ASP A 237 -12.30 -26.57 -11.57
CA ASP A 237 -11.63 -25.57 -12.41
C ASP A 237 -11.27 -26.10 -13.81
N GLY A 238 -12.17 -26.88 -14.40
CA GLY A 238 -11.96 -27.52 -15.71
C GLY A 238 -10.97 -28.69 -15.69
N GLN A 239 -10.35 -29.00 -14.55
CA GLN A 239 -9.48 -30.17 -14.37
C GLN A 239 -10.28 -31.33 -13.79
N ARG A 240 -10.28 -32.47 -14.47
CA ARG A 240 -10.91 -33.68 -13.96
C ARG A 240 -10.17 -34.16 -12.72
N ARG A 241 -10.89 -34.43 -11.64
CA ARG A 241 -10.30 -34.87 -10.37
C ARG A 241 -10.90 -36.20 -9.94
N GLY A 242 -10.07 -37.25 -9.94
CA GLY A 242 -10.42 -38.61 -9.55
C GLY A 242 -10.86 -39.53 -10.70
N THR A 243 -11.19 -40.78 -10.34
CA THR A 243 -11.59 -41.84 -11.28
C THR A 243 -13.04 -41.65 -11.76
N SER A 244 -13.34 -42.02 -13.01
CA SER A 244 -14.73 -42.03 -13.51
C SER A 244 -15.58 -42.99 -12.69
N ASN A 245 -16.86 -42.66 -12.51
CA ASN A 245 -17.88 -43.50 -11.88
C ASN A 245 -17.70 -43.69 -10.36
N ALA A 246 -17.11 -42.71 -9.68
CA ALA A 246 -17.01 -42.74 -8.22
C ALA A 246 -18.28 -42.16 -7.56
N THR A 247 -18.63 -42.67 -6.38
CA THR A 247 -19.73 -42.14 -5.55
C THR A 247 -19.22 -41.26 -4.41
N ASN A 248 -17.94 -41.39 -4.05
CA ASN A 248 -17.25 -40.52 -3.10
C ASN A 248 -15.87 -40.19 -3.67
N LEU A 249 -15.52 -38.91 -3.69
CA LEU A 249 -14.23 -38.42 -4.15
C LEU A 249 -13.64 -37.46 -3.13
N SER A 250 -12.32 -37.54 -2.91
CA SER A 250 -11.59 -36.62 -2.05
C SER A 250 -10.57 -35.85 -2.87
N LEU A 251 -10.74 -34.54 -2.91
CA LEU A 251 -9.92 -33.57 -3.63
C LEU A 251 -8.93 -32.99 -2.63
N ARG A 252 -7.68 -33.45 -2.69
CA ARG A 252 -6.59 -32.92 -1.85
C ARG A 252 -5.99 -31.67 -2.50
N ASP A 253 -5.32 -30.89 -1.67
CA ASP A 253 -4.51 -29.75 -2.10
C ASP A 253 -5.29 -28.67 -2.86
N VAL A 254 -6.57 -28.47 -2.51
CA VAL A 254 -7.42 -27.45 -3.13
C VAL A 254 -7.05 -26.08 -2.57
N PRO A 255 -6.64 -25.11 -3.40
CA PRO A 255 -6.35 -23.76 -2.92
C PRO A 255 -7.59 -23.11 -2.27
N PRO A 256 -7.42 -22.11 -1.40
CA PRO A 256 -8.54 -21.28 -0.98
C PRO A 256 -9.02 -20.37 -2.11
N GLY A 257 -10.32 -20.14 -2.18
CA GLY A 257 -10.93 -19.24 -3.16
C GLY A 257 -12.23 -19.78 -3.75
N GLU A 258 -12.68 -19.13 -4.82
CA GLU A 258 -13.85 -19.56 -5.60
C GLU A 258 -13.41 -20.57 -6.66
N HIS A 259 -14.00 -21.76 -6.64
CA HIS A 259 -13.68 -22.83 -7.58
C HIS A 259 -14.91 -23.25 -8.38
N ALA A 260 -14.73 -23.50 -9.68
CA ALA A 260 -15.81 -24.02 -10.53
C ALA A 260 -15.90 -25.54 -10.36
N LEU A 261 -16.93 -26.02 -9.66
CA LEU A 261 -17.19 -27.45 -9.48
C LEU A 261 -18.23 -27.92 -10.49
N GLU A 262 -17.83 -28.88 -11.32
CA GLU A 262 -18.72 -29.59 -12.24
C GLU A 262 -18.82 -31.06 -11.85
N VAL A 263 -20.03 -31.59 -11.87
CA VAL A 263 -20.33 -32.99 -11.58
C VAL A 263 -21.18 -33.53 -12.72
N ASP A 264 -20.63 -34.50 -13.43
CA ASP A 264 -21.30 -35.23 -14.52
C ASP A 264 -21.76 -36.59 -14.01
N PHE A 265 -23.08 -36.81 -13.99
CA PHE A 265 -23.65 -38.10 -13.58
C PHE A 265 -23.64 -39.07 -14.74
N THR A 266 -22.80 -40.11 -14.64
CA THR A 266 -22.66 -41.15 -15.67
C THR A 266 -24.01 -41.82 -15.96
N VAL A 267 -24.84 -41.99 -14.93
CA VAL A 267 -26.17 -42.60 -15.03
C VAL A 267 -27.23 -41.51 -15.06
N GLY A 268 -27.62 -41.08 -16.26
CA GLY A 268 -28.62 -40.02 -16.49
C GLY A 268 -28.12 -38.88 -17.37
N GLY A 269 -26.79 -38.76 -17.57
CA GLY A 269 -26.17 -37.77 -18.45
C GLY A 269 -26.38 -36.32 -18.03
N LYS A 270 -26.75 -36.09 -16.77
CA LYS A 270 -27.01 -34.75 -16.24
C LYS A 270 -25.71 -34.15 -15.73
N LEU A 271 -25.39 -32.97 -16.25
CA LEU A 271 -24.29 -32.14 -15.77
C LEU A 271 -24.82 -31.13 -14.76
N ARG A 272 -24.17 -31.04 -13.59
CA ARG A 272 -24.41 -30.00 -12.58
C ARG A 272 -23.15 -29.16 -12.41
N ARG A 273 -23.34 -27.85 -12.34
CA ARG A 273 -22.27 -26.86 -12.15
C ARG A 273 -22.60 -25.99 -10.96
N SER A 274 -21.61 -25.67 -10.16
CA SER A 274 -21.73 -24.72 -9.06
C SER A 274 -20.39 -24.05 -8.79
N THR A 275 -20.45 -22.83 -8.25
CA THR A 275 -19.26 -22.18 -7.70
C THR A 275 -19.13 -22.59 -6.24
N LEU A 276 -17.97 -23.12 -5.88
CA LEU A 276 -17.63 -23.58 -4.53
C LEU A 276 -16.64 -22.61 -3.89
N ALA A 277 -17.08 -21.92 -2.85
CA ALA A 277 -16.20 -21.12 -1.99
C ALA A 277 -15.43 -22.05 -1.03
N VAL A 278 -14.12 -22.18 -1.24
CA VAL A 278 -13.23 -23.02 -0.45
C VAL A 278 -12.45 -22.14 0.54
N PRO A 279 -12.77 -22.16 1.85
CA PRO A 279 -11.96 -21.48 2.87
C PRO A 279 -10.58 -22.13 3.01
N ALA A 280 -9.59 -21.37 3.47
CA ALA A 280 -8.21 -21.84 3.65
C ALA A 280 -8.08 -22.81 4.84
N GLY A 281 -7.42 -23.95 4.64
CA GLY A 281 -7.13 -24.92 5.70
C GLY A 281 -8.39 -25.59 6.28
N HIS A 282 -9.37 -25.90 5.45
CA HIS A 282 -10.62 -26.53 5.85
C HIS A 282 -10.90 -27.82 5.06
N GLU A 283 -11.67 -28.70 5.66
CA GLU A 283 -12.27 -29.87 5.05
C GLU A 283 -13.73 -29.56 4.71
N LEU A 284 -14.08 -29.60 3.42
CA LEU A 284 -15.43 -29.34 2.94
C LEU A 284 -16.10 -30.66 2.55
N PHE A 285 -17.37 -30.78 2.88
CA PHE A 285 -18.22 -31.89 2.49
C PHE A 285 -19.29 -31.34 1.55
N VAL A 286 -19.31 -31.86 0.34
CA VAL A 286 -20.20 -31.46 -0.74
C VAL A 286 -21.02 -32.67 -1.14
N THR A 287 -22.34 -32.52 -1.22
CA THR A 287 -23.24 -33.54 -1.75
C THR A 287 -23.74 -33.08 -3.13
N ALA A 288 -23.58 -33.94 -4.12
CA ALA A 288 -24.07 -33.72 -5.48
C ALA A 288 -25.20 -34.72 -5.78
N SER A 289 -26.33 -34.19 -6.26
CA SER A 289 -27.47 -34.97 -6.72
C SER A 289 -28.05 -34.40 -8.00
N GLU A 290 -28.73 -35.25 -8.78
CA GLU A 290 -29.42 -34.80 -9.98
C GLU A 290 -30.60 -33.89 -9.68
N GLU A 291 -31.27 -34.06 -8.54
CA GLU A 291 -32.50 -33.33 -8.19
C GLU A 291 -32.22 -32.03 -7.44
N HIS A 292 -31.34 -32.07 -6.43
CA HIS A 292 -31.04 -30.93 -5.56
C HIS A 292 -29.74 -30.20 -5.94
N GLY A 293 -29.06 -30.64 -7.00
CA GLY A 293 -27.82 -30.01 -7.46
C GLY A 293 -26.64 -30.27 -6.53
N ILE A 294 -25.74 -29.29 -6.44
CA ILE A 294 -24.51 -29.36 -5.64
C ILE A 294 -24.72 -28.52 -4.38
N GLN A 295 -24.56 -29.13 -3.21
CA GLN A 295 -24.76 -28.49 -1.91
C GLN A 295 -23.57 -28.75 -0.98
N VAL A 296 -23.07 -27.70 -0.34
CA VAL A 296 -22.10 -27.83 0.76
C VAL A 296 -22.87 -28.25 2.00
N THR A 297 -22.58 -29.43 2.54
CA THR A 297 -23.29 -30.01 3.69
C THR A 297 -22.56 -29.78 5.00
N ASN A 298 -21.23 -29.64 4.98
CA ASN A 298 -20.44 -29.35 6.16
C ASN A 298 -19.08 -28.73 5.79
N THR A 299 -18.55 -27.88 6.66
CA THR A 299 -17.21 -27.32 6.54
C THR A 299 -16.56 -27.41 7.90
N LYS A 300 -15.43 -28.09 8.00
CA LYS A 300 -14.67 -28.29 9.23
C LYS A 300 -13.26 -27.70 9.08
N PRO A 301 -12.68 -27.08 10.11
CA PRO A 301 -11.26 -26.72 10.05
C PRO A 301 -10.40 -27.98 9.99
N LEU A 302 -9.37 -27.99 9.15
CA LEU A 302 -8.35 -29.04 9.16
C LEU A 302 -7.56 -28.89 10.47
N THR A 303 -7.89 -29.70 11.47
CA THR A 303 -7.17 -29.73 12.74
C THR A 303 -5.92 -30.58 12.58
N GLY A 304 -4.83 -29.91 12.21
CA GLY A 304 -3.47 -30.44 12.22
C GLY A 304 -2.54 -29.35 12.73
N THR A 305 -2.10 -29.48 13.98
CA THR A 305 -1.05 -28.68 14.63
C THR A 305 0.26 -28.71 13.82
N PRO A 306 1.12 -27.67 13.96
CA PRO A 306 2.38 -27.51 13.22
C PRO A 306 3.37 -28.66 13.39
#